data_AF-A0A7G8C1K3-F1
#
_entry.id   AF-A0A7G8C1K3-F1
#
_cell.length_a   1.000
_cell.length_b   1.000
_cell.length_c   1.000
_cell.angle_alpha   90.00
_cell.angle_beta   90.00
_cell.angle_gamma   90.00
#
_symmetry.space_group_name_H-M   'P 1'
#
loop_
_entity.id
_entity.type
_entity.pdbx_description
1 polymer ?
#
loop_
_entity_poly.entity_id
_entity_poly.type
_entity_poly.pdbx_seq_one_letter_code
_entity_poly.pdbx_strand_id
1 'polypeptide(L)'
;MANTLLPIEERNLNPEEVEQLDRRRRRGQLFLVIGFQCLIVSILVTVWAGQDFTLSPGWAHPMVYWDVLTGILAVFFLLAGLRLRRGTTEFLSY
;
A
#
# COMPACT_ATOMS: atom_id res chain seq x y z
N MET A 1 9.42 2.23 -32.93
CA MET A 1 9.80 3.48 -32.23
C MET A 1 9.87 3.17 -30.75
N ALA A 2 10.96 3.50 -30.05
CA ALA A 2 11.06 3.24 -28.62
C ALA A 2 10.07 4.15 -27.86
N ASN A 3 9.24 3.56 -27.00
CA ASN A 3 8.29 4.33 -26.20
C ASN A 3 9.07 5.15 -25.16
N THR A 4 9.08 6.48 -25.34
CA THR A 4 9.81 7.39 -24.44
C THR A 4 9.16 7.53 -23.08
N LEU A 5 7.89 7.12 -22.94
CA LEU A 5 7.16 7.14 -21.67
C LEU A 5 7.68 6.07 -20.69
N LEU A 6 8.27 4.99 -21.21
CA LEU A 6 8.86 3.94 -20.39
C LEU A 6 10.24 4.38 -19.86
N PRO A 7 10.60 4.00 -18.61
CA PRO A 7 11.97 4.13 -18.11
C PRO A 7 12.94 3.41 -19.05
N ILE A 8 14.16 3.93 -19.20
CA ILE A 8 15.17 3.36 -20.12
C ILE A 8 15.40 1.87 -19.86
N GLU A 9 15.37 1.47 -18.59
CA GLU A 9 15.52 0.09 -18.11
C GLU A 9 14.38 -0.85 -18.58
N GLU A 10 13.19 -0.31 -18.85
CA GLU A 10 11.99 -1.11 -19.18
C GLU A 10 11.69 -1.12 -20.69
N ARG A 11 12.49 -0.42 -21.53
CA ARG A 11 12.23 -0.28 -22.98
C ARG A 11 12.61 -1.49 -23.83
N ASN A 12 13.58 -2.29 -23.37
CA ASN A 12 14.16 -3.40 -24.12
C ASN A 12 14.04 -4.72 -23.34
N LEU A 13 12.90 -4.93 -22.67
CA LEU A 13 12.65 -6.15 -21.90
C LEU A 13 12.26 -7.31 -22.82
N ASN A 14 12.72 -8.51 -22.47
CA ASN A 14 12.26 -9.75 -23.08
C ASN A 14 10.83 -10.08 -22.60
N PRO A 15 10.06 -10.90 -23.34
CA PRO A 15 8.69 -11.26 -22.95
C PRO A 15 8.56 -11.81 -21.52
N GLU A 16 9.52 -12.61 -21.07
CA GLU A 16 9.55 -13.15 -19.70
C GLU A 16 9.76 -12.07 -18.64
N GLU A 17 10.58 -11.06 -18.94
CA GLU A 17 10.87 -9.94 -18.04
C GLU A 17 9.67 -8.99 -17.93
N VAL A 18 8.92 -8.81 -19.02
CA VAL A 18 7.65 -8.08 -19.02
C VAL A 18 6.63 -8.76 -18.12
N GLU A 19 6.49 -10.09 -18.18
CA GLU A 19 5.58 -10.83 -17.30
C GLU A 19 5.97 -10.66 -15.81
N GLN A 20 7.26 -10.69 -15.50
CA GLN A 20 7.76 -10.45 -14.14
C GLN A 20 7.47 -9.02 -13.67
N LEU A 21 7.62 -8.03 -14.55
CA LEU A 21 7.31 -6.62 -14.28
C LEU A 21 5.81 -6.43 -13.99
N ASP A 22 4.93 -7.01 -14.81
CA ASP A 22 3.49 -6.94 -14.60
C ASP A 22 3.08 -7.64 -13.31
N ARG A 23 3.68 -8.80 -13.00
CA ARG A 23 3.45 -9.51 -11.74
C ARG A 23 3.90 -8.68 -10.53
N ARG A 24 5.04 -7.98 -10.61
CA ARG A 24 5.50 -7.03 -9.58
C ARG A 24 4.49 -5.91 -9.38
N ARG A 25 4.04 -5.28 -10.46
CA ARG A 25 3.07 -4.17 -10.44
C ARG A 25 1.71 -4.58 -9.90
N ARG A 26 1.21 -5.78 -10.28
CA ARG A 26 -0.04 -6.35 -9.75
C ARG A 26 0.03 -6.59 -8.25
N ARG A 27 1.16 -7.11 -7.74
CA ARG A 27 1.41 -7.23 -6.29
C ARG A 27 1.45 -5.85 -5.62
N GLY A 28 2.07 -4.87 -6.26
CA GLY A 28 2.08 -3.48 -5.78
C GLY A 28 0.66 -2.90 -5.66
N GLN A 29 -0.19 -3.09 -6.66
CA GLN A 29 -1.59 -2.67 -6.61
C GLN A 29 -2.37 -3.37 -5.51
N LEU A 30 -2.17 -4.67 -5.32
CA LEU A 30 -2.79 -5.43 -4.23
C LEU A 30 -2.36 -4.86 -2.86
N PHE A 31 -1.08 -4.55 -2.67
CA PHE A 31 -0.59 -3.91 -1.43
C PHE A 31 -1.19 -2.51 -1.22
N LEU A 32 -1.37 -1.72 -2.27
CA LEU A 32 -2.04 -0.42 -2.16
C LEU A 32 -3.50 -0.57 -1.72
N VAL A 33 -4.24 -1.54 -2.27
CA VAL A 33 -5.64 -1.80 -1.89
C VAL A 33 -5.72 -2.21 -0.41
N ILE A 34 -4.89 -3.16 0.02
CA ILE A 34 -4.84 -3.59 1.43
C ILE A 34 -4.44 -2.42 2.33
N GLY A 35 -3.40 -1.67 1.95
CA GLY A 35 -2.94 -0.51 2.70
C GLY A 35 -4.03 0.55 2.88
N PHE A 36 -4.79 0.85 1.81
CA PHE A 36 -5.93 1.78 1.88
C PHE A 36 -7.08 1.24 2.75
N GLN A 37 -7.41 -0.05 2.63
CA GLN A 37 -8.44 -0.65 3.48
C GLN A 37 -8.05 -0.59 4.96
N CYS A 38 -6.81 -0.96 5.29
CA CYS A 38 -6.28 -0.83 6.65
C CYS A 38 -6.27 0.61 7.12
N LEU A 39 -5.89 1.57 6.26
CA LEU A 39 -5.89 2.99 6.60
C LEU A 39 -7.30 3.50 6.93
N ILE A 40 -8.30 3.17 6.10
CA ILE A 40 -9.69 3.56 6.32
C ILE A 40 -10.20 2.96 7.64
N VAL A 41 -9.98 1.67 7.87
CA VAL A 41 -10.39 1.00 9.11
C VAL A 41 -9.70 1.64 10.31
N SER A 42 -8.38 1.88 10.24
CA SER A 42 -7.62 2.50 11.31
C SER A 42 -8.15 3.90 11.63
N ILE A 43 -8.43 4.74 10.62
CA ILE A 43 -9.03 6.08 10.83
C ILE A 43 -10.39 5.97 11.51
N LEU A 44 -11.26 5.07 11.05
CA LEU A 44 -12.58 4.88 11.64
C LEU A 44 -12.49 4.42 13.10
N VAL A 45 -11.64 3.44 13.40
CA VAL A 45 -11.50 2.91 14.75
C VAL A 45 -10.81 3.92 15.68
N THR A 46 -9.87 4.72 15.18
CA THR A 46 -9.22 5.78 15.97
C THR A 46 -10.22 6.79 16.54
N VAL A 47 -11.28 7.09 15.79
CA VAL A 47 -12.38 7.97 16.27
C VAL A 47 -13.07 7.37 17.49
N TRP A 48 -13.22 6.05 17.56
CA TRP A 48 -13.85 5.33 18.67
C TRP A 48 -12.87 4.98 19.80
N ALA A 49 -11.60 4.75 19.49
CA ALA A 49 -10.57 4.36 20.45
C ALA A 49 -10.23 5.47 21.46
N GLY A 50 -10.62 6.73 21.20
CA GLY A 50 -10.50 7.80 22.19
C GLY A 50 -11.22 7.50 23.52
N GLN A 51 -12.31 6.74 23.48
CA GLN A 51 -13.01 6.27 24.69
C GLN A 51 -12.17 5.23 25.45
N ASP A 52 -11.60 4.25 24.74
CA ASP A 52 -10.73 3.21 25.31
C ASP A 52 -9.44 3.82 25.89
N PHE A 53 -8.88 4.85 25.24
CA PHE A 53 -7.67 5.50 25.74
C PHE A 53 -7.89 6.28 27.04
N THR A 54 -9.09 6.84 27.25
CA THR A 54 -9.37 7.75 28.38
C THR A 54 -10.05 7.08 29.56
N LEU A 55 -10.86 6.04 29.31
CA LEU A 55 -11.70 5.42 30.34
C LEU A 55 -11.12 4.10 30.87
N SER A 56 -10.25 3.45 30.11
CA SER A 56 -9.73 2.13 30.49
C SER A 56 -8.62 2.25 31.54
N PRO A 57 -8.65 1.44 32.61
CA PRO A 57 -7.69 1.54 33.69
C PRO A 57 -6.33 0.92 33.34
N GLY A 58 -5.25 1.59 33.74
CA GLY A 58 -3.89 1.06 33.66
C GLY A 58 -3.38 0.95 32.21
N TRP A 59 -2.99 -0.26 31.81
CA TRP A 59 -2.48 -0.57 30.45
C TRP A 59 -3.48 -1.37 29.62
N ALA A 60 -4.72 -1.51 30.09
CA ALA A 60 -5.74 -2.29 29.40
C ALA A 60 -6.41 -1.47 28.28
N HIS A 61 -5.63 -1.09 27.26
CA HIS A 61 -6.11 -0.33 26.10
C HIS A 61 -6.06 -1.19 24.82
N PRO A 62 -6.87 -2.27 24.74
CA PRO A 62 -6.81 -3.22 23.62
C PRO A 62 -7.12 -2.57 22.27
N MET A 63 -8.02 -1.58 22.22
CA MET A 63 -8.36 -0.92 20.96
C MET A 63 -7.23 0.00 20.51
N VAL A 64 -6.55 0.67 21.44
CA VAL A 64 -5.40 1.53 21.12
C VAL A 64 -4.24 0.70 20.54
N TYR A 65 -3.94 -0.47 21.12
CA TYR A 65 -2.91 -1.36 20.57
C TYR A 65 -3.27 -1.88 19.18
N TRP A 66 -4.55 -2.21 18.97
CA TRP A 66 -5.04 -2.61 17.66
C TRP A 66 -4.91 -1.49 16.62
N ASP A 67 -5.26 -0.26 16.98
CA ASP A 67 -5.14 0.91 16.11
C ASP A 67 -3.70 1.21 15.72
N VAL A 68 -2.79 1.14 16.68
CA VAL A 68 -1.36 1.33 16.41
C VAL A 68 -0.85 0.25 15.46
N LEU A 69 -1.19 -1.02 15.71
CA LEU A 69 -0.76 -2.13 14.85
C LEU A 69 -1.32 -2.01 13.43
N THR A 70 -2.61 -1.74 13.30
CA THR A 70 -3.27 -1.59 11.99
C THR A 70 -2.78 -0.35 11.24
N GLY A 71 -2.50 0.75 11.94
CA GLY A 71 -1.86 1.94 11.38
C GLY A 71 -0.46 1.65 10.85
N ILE A 72 0.38 0.92 11.61
CA ILE A 72 1.72 0.50 11.15
C ILE A 72 1.62 -0.38 9.89
N LEU A 73 0.70 -1.34 9.88
CA LEU A 73 0.47 -2.20 8.71
C LEU A 73 0.01 -1.40 7.50
N ALA A 74 -0.91 -0.44 7.68
CA ALA A 74 -1.39 0.43 6.62
C ALA A 74 -0.23 1.20 5.98
N VAL A 75 0.61 1.85 6.80
CA VAL A 75 1.80 2.59 6.32
C VAL A 75 2.76 1.66 5.60
N PHE A 76 3.05 0.48 6.16
CA PHE A 76 3.93 -0.51 5.54
C PHE A 76 3.43 -0.94 4.15
N PHE A 77 2.16 -1.34 4.05
CA PHE A 77 1.57 -1.78 2.78
C PHE A 77 1.48 -0.65 1.74
N LEU A 78 1.18 0.58 2.16
CA LEU A 78 1.19 1.73 1.27
C LEU A 78 2.59 1.99 0.71
N LEU A 79 3.62 2.03 1.56
CA LEU A 79 5.00 2.26 1.12
C LEU A 79 5.52 1.12 0.22
N ALA A 80 5.26 -0.13 0.60
CA ALA A 80 5.63 -1.30 -0.19
C ALA A 80 4.89 -1.32 -1.54
N GLY A 81 3.60 -1.01 -1.54
CA GLY A 81 2.76 -0.93 -2.73
C GLY A 81 3.24 0.16 -3.70
N LEU A 82 3.52 1.36 -3.19
CA LEU A 82 4.09 2.46 -3.96
C LEU A 82 5.44 2.07 -4.56
N ARG A 83 6.32 1.41 -3.79
CA ARG A 83 7.63 0.94 -4.27
C ARG A 83 7.51 -0.10 -5.38
N LEU A 84 6.63 -1.08 -5.22
CA LEU A 84 6.43 -2.17 -6.19
C LEU A 84 5.76 -1.68 -7.49
N ARG A 85 4.89 -0.68 -7.39
CA ARG A 85 4.20 -0.05 -8.53
C ARG A 85 5.06 1.00 -9.27
N ARG A 86 6.27 1.33 -8.78
CA ARG A 86 7.17 2.27 -9.48
C ARG A 86 7.41 1.80 -10.93
N GLY A 87 7.46 2.78 -11.83
CA GLY A 87 7.44 2.61 -13.28
C GLY A 87 6.17 3.24 -13.89
N THR A 88 6.31 3.93 -15.01
CA THR A 88 5.17 4.52 -15.74
C THR A 88 4.32 3.41 -16.35
N THR A 89 3.00 3.49 -16.16
CA THR A 89 2.07 2.61 -16.86
C THR A 89 1.90 3.10 -18.29
N GLU A 90 2.14 2.22 -19.27
CA GLU A 90 1.83 2.44 -20.68
C GLU A 90 0.36 2.84 -20.90
N PHE A 91 -0.51 2.47 -19.97
CA PHE A 91 -1.96 2.63 -20.01
C PHE A 91 -2.51 3.91 -19.35
N LEU A 92 -1.66 4.87 -18.93
CA LEU A 92 -2.15 6.19 -18.49
C LEU A 92 -2.61 7.07 -19.68
N SER A 93 -2.37 6.62 -20.92
CA SER A 93 -2.70 7.34 -22.16
C SER A 93 -3.84 6.73 -22.99
N TYR A 94 -4.62 5.79 -22.43
CA TYR A 94 -5.88 5.32 -23.03
C TYR A 94 -7.06 5.92 -22.26
#